data_AF-R7V650-F1
#
_entry.id   AF-R7V650-F1
#
_cell.length_a   1.000
_cell.length_b   1.000
_cell.length_c   1.000
_cell.angle_alpha   90.00
_cell.angle_beta   90.00
_cell.angle_gamma   90.00
#
_symmetry.space_group_name_H-M   'P 1'
#
loop_
_entity.id
_entity.type
_entity.pdbx_description
1 polymer ?
#
loop_
_entity_poly.entity_id
_entity_poly.type
_entity_poly.pdbx_seq_one_letter_code
_entity_poly.pdbx_strand_id
1 'polypeptide(L)' 'MCFLCFSALFADDCKLFMPINSNRDSVLLQSDLNELLKWSTNWGMAFNPSKCKVLTIN' A
#
# COMPACT_ATOMS: atom_id res chain seq x y z
N MET A 1 10.76 -5.44 -1.20
CA MET A 1 10.02 -4.45 -1.99
C MET A 1 9.77 -5.04 -3.36
N CYS A 2 8.54 -5.46 -3.66
CA CYS A 2 8.19 -5.97 -4.99
C CYS A 2 7.97 -4.77 -5.93
N PHE A 3 8.64 -4.75 -7.08
CA PHE A 3 8.66 -3.62 -8.03
C PHE A 3 7.38 -3.48 -8.88
N LEU A 4 6.30 -4.18 -8.55
CA LEU A 4 5.06 -4.16 -9.33
C LEU A 4 4.04 -3.10 -8.87
N CYS A 5 4.24 -2.52 -7.68
CA CYS A 5 3.37 -1.47 -7.16
C CYS A 5 3.99 -0.10 -7.41
N PHE A 6 3.21 0.79 -8.03
CA PHE A 6 3.59 2.19 -8.14
C PHE A 6 3.26 2.89 -6.82
N SER A 7 4.24 3.58 -6.25
CA SER A 7 4.10 4.37 -5.03
C SER A 7 4.16 5.86 -5.35
N ALA A 8 3.12 6.61 -4.99
CA ALA A 8 3.14 8.07 -4.99
C ALA A 8 3.24 8.58 -3.54
N LEU A 9 4.20 9.46 -3.28
CA LEU A 9 4.46 10.03 -1.96
C LEU A 9 4.30 11.54 -2.03
N PHE A 10 3.54 12.11 -1.09
CA PHE A 10 3.44 13.55 -0.90
C PHE A 10 3.24 13.84 0.59
N ALA A 11 4.18 14.57 1.21
CA ALA A 11 4.20 14.82 2.65
C ALA A 11 4.05 13.51 3.48
N ASP A 12 3.05 13.42 4.35
CA ASP A 12 2.71 12.22 5.14
C ASP A 12 1.82 11.21 4.39
N ASP A 13 1.32 11.57 3.20
CA ASP A 13 0.46 10.70 2.40
C ASP A 13 1.28 9.79 1.47
N CYS A 14 1.05 8.49 1.60
CA CYS A 14 1.54 7.46 0.68
C CYS A 14 0.36 6.78 -0.02
N LYS A 15 0.41 6.71 -1.35
CA LYS A 15 -0.55 5.97 -2.18
C LYS A 15 0.17 4.84 -2.88
N LEU A 16 -0.33 3.62 -2.69
CA LEU A 16 0.06 2.42 -3.41
C LEU A 16 -1.03 2.08 -4.42
N PHE A 17 -0.67 1.90 -5.68
CA PHE A 17 -1.60 1.46 -6.72
C PHE A 17 -0.96 0.42 -7.63
N MET A 18 -1.77 -0.54 -8.06
CA MET A 18 -1.39 -1.66 -8.91
C MET A 18 -2.59 -2.04 -9.80
N PRO A 19 -2.38 -2.36 -11.08
CA PRO A 19 -3.41 -3.00 -11.89
C PRO A 19 -3.76 -4.37 -11.31
N ILE A 20 -5.02 -4.59 -10.93
CA ILE A 20 -5.49 -5.87 -10.41
C ILE A 20 -6.20 -6.62 -11.54
N ASN A 21 -5.54 -7.64 -12.10
CA ASN A 21 -6.10 -8.47 -13.18
C ASN A 21 -6.55 -9.85 -12.67
N SER A 22 -6.16 -10.21 -11.45
CA SER A 22 -6.44 -11.50 -10.83
C SER A 22 -6.48 -11.40 -9.31
N ASN A 23 -7.07 -12.41 -8.66
CA ASN A 23 -7.06 -12.51 -7.20
C ASN A 23 -5.62 -12.58 -6.62
N ARG A 24 -4.67 -13.10 -7.39
CA ARG A 24 -3.26 -13.14 -7.00
C ARG A 24 -2.69 -11.73 -6.83
N ASP A 25 -3.08 -10.80 -7.70
CA ASP A 25 -2.61 -9.41 -7.64
C ASP A 25 -3.13 -8.71 -6.38
N SER A 26 -4.37 -8.99 -5.98
CA SER A 26 -4.95 -8.52 -4.71
C SER A 26 -4.16 -9.02 -3.50
N VAL A 27 -3.78 -10.31 -3.51
CA VAL A 27 -2.97 -10.91 -2.43
C VAL A 27 -1.57 -10.29 -2.39
N LEU A 28 -0.96 -10.02 -3.55
CA LEU A 28 0.35 -9.35 -3.63
C LEU A 28 0.27 -7.91 -3.10
N LEU A 29 -0.75 -7.15 -3.51
CA LEU A 29 -0.98 -5.79 -3.01
C LEU A 29 -1.16 -5.77 -1.48
N GLN A 30 -1.90 -6.74 -0.93
CA GLN A 30 -2.06 -6.86 0.52
C GLN A 30 -0.74 -7.20 1.22
N SER A 31 0.10 -8.05 0.61
CA SER A 31 1.43 -8.35 1.12
C SER A 31 2.32 -7.10 1.14
N ASP A 32 2.29 -6.28 0.08
CA ASP A 32 3.05 -5.04 0.01
C ASP A 32 2.57 -4.02 1.05
N LEU A 33 1.26 -3.90 1.27
CA LEU A 33 0.68 -3.09 2.35
C LEU A 33 1.15 -3.53 3.74
N ASN A 34 1.23 -4.84 3.98
CA ASN A 34 1.69 -5.38 5.26
C ASN A 34 3.18 -5.05 5.51
N GLU A 35 4.03 -5.13 4.48
CA GLU A 35 5.44 -4.75 4.58
C GLU A 35 5.61 -3.24 4.78
N LEU A 36 4.79 -2.43 4.11
CA LEU A 36 4.78 -0.98 4.33
C LEU A 36 4.35 -0.65 5.76
N LEU A 37 3.35 -1.35 6.30
CA LEU A 37 2.92 -1.18 7.68
C LEU A 37 4.05 -1.50 8.67
N LYS A 38 4.75 -2.63 8.49
CA LYS A 38 5.92 -2.98 9.31
C LYS A 38 7.01 -1.92 9.24
N TRP A 39 7.34 -1.44 8.03
CA TRP A 39 8.29 -0.35 7.85
C TRP A 39 7.85 0.90 8.62
N SER A 40 6.58 1.30 8.46
CA SER A 40 6.03 2.48 9.14
C SER A 40 6.13 2.38 10.66
N THR A 41 5.85 1.20 11.22
CA THR A 41 5.97 0.93 12.67
C THR A 41 7.41 1.01 13.13
N ASN A 42 8.35 0.43 12.38
CA ASN A 42 9.78 0.45 12.72
C ASN A 42 10.38 1.87 12.72
N TRP A 43 9.88 2.74 11.84
CA TRP A 43 10.35 4.13 11.71
C TRP A 43 9.51 5.14 12.50
N GLY A 44 8.53 4.67 13.30
CA GLY A 44 7.67 5.54 14.14
C GLY A 44 6.62 6.35 13.36
N MET A 45 6.38 6.01 12.10
CA MET A 45 5.42 6.65 11.19
C MET A 45 4.12 5.85 11.13
N ALA A 46 3.51 5.54 12.28
CA ALA A 46 2.35 4.66 12.33
C ALA A 46 1.23 5.12 11.39
N PHE A 47 0.82 4.24 10.45
CA PHE A 47 -0.36 4.50 9.65
C PHE A 47 -1.58 4.67 10.53
N ASN A 48 -2.50 5.53 10.09
CA ASN A 48 -3.83 5.62 10.66
C ASN A 48 -4.80 4.75 9.83
N PRO A 49 -5.14 3.52 10.26
CA PRO A 49 -5.95 2.60 9.47
C PRO A 49 -7.35 3.15 9.20
N SER A 50 -7.86 4.03 10.07
CA SER A 50 -9.16 4.69 9.88
C SER A 50 -9.19 5.65 8.69
N LYS A 51 -8.01 6.18 8.31
CA LYS A 51 -7.82 7.06 7.16
C LYS A 51 -7.40 6.31 5.89
N CYS A 52 -6.88 5.09 6.00
CA CYS A 52 -6.58 4.25 4.84
C CYS A 52 -7.88 3.88 4.11
N LYS A 53 -7.94 4.15 2.81
CA LYS A 53 -9.07 3.78 1.94
C LYS A 53 -8.56 2.96 0.77
N VAL A 54 -9.25 1.85 0.50
CA VAL A 54 -9.07 1.08 -0.74
C VAL A 54 -9.90 1.76 -1.81
N LEU A 55 -9.28 2.12 -2.93
CA LEU A 55 -9.93 2.73 -4.08
C LEU A 55 -9.81 1.77 -5.26
N THR A 56 -10.94 1.44 -5.86
CA THR A 56 -11.02 0.68 -7.11
C THR A 56 -11.37 1.65 -8.23
N ILE A 57 -10.52 1.74 -9.25
CA ILE A 57 -10.74 2.60 -10.42
C ILE A 57 -11.08 1.66 -11.57
N ASN A 58 -12.27 1.83 -12.16
CA ASN A 58 -12.73 1.11 -13.35
C ASN A 58 -12.45 1.92 -14.61
#